data_AF-A0A493THT7-F1
#
_entry.id   AF-A0A493THT7-F1
#
_cell.length_a   1.000
_cell.length_b   1.000
_cell.length_c   1.000
_cell.angle_alpha   90.00
_cell.angle_beta   90.00
_cell.angle_gamma   90.00
#
_symmetry.space_group_name_H-M   'P 1'
#
loop_
_entity.id
_entity.type
_entity.pdbx_description
1 polymer ?
#
loop_
_entity_poly.entity_id
_entity_poly.type
_entity_poly.pdbx_seq_one_letter_code
_entity_poly.pdbx_strand_id
1 'polypeptide(L)'
;MRAGTGERAGEAEDSEFVRFFPDFVWAVRDFTLELRADERPISEDEYLERALMLKPGYGRQVVVYNTTRQCIRNYFPTRKCFVFPPPVGAEQRGRPEELPEAALQPGFLEQVERFCQHVLVASRPKQLQDGVELNGPFGTVVTSYLETISSGRVPCLEGTMVALAASENAAAAAEALVEYRRGMQDVVLPAEQHELSEAHNRWLQQALAVFHHRAFRDRDQQQQLKLMVCGSQNEEASRTRCWELLAELARPLEANLAQGAYAQPGGYHAYQADRQRLVDAYREAPNKGTKAEEMLDKFLEGPPGADSQKEQNKQLEAQLADQERSYQKSLRMMEDKMQAEALKAQEEIKRAMEAKMQEQERLLKQGF
;
A
#
# COMPACT_ATOMS: atom_id res chain seq x y z
N MET A 1 50.02 -43.81 -1.62
CA MET A 1 48.80 -43.60 -0.82
C MET A 1 48.00 -42.45 -1.41
N ARG A 2 46.68 -42.51 -1.26
CA ARG A 2 45.62 -41.54 -1.65
C ARG A 2 45.15 -41.57 -3.11
N ALA A 3 44.36 -42.61 -3.39
CA ALA A 3 43.11 -42.48 -4.15
C ALA A 3 41.95 -42.37 -3.14
N GLY A 4 40.96 -41.53 -3.41
CA GLY A 4 39.73 -41.43 -2.61
C GLY A 4 39.35 -39.98 -2.31
N THR A 5 38.32 -39.48 -2.99
CA THR A 5 37.41 -38.37 -2.58
C THR A 5 36.34 -38.03 -3.62
N GLY A 6 36.35 -38.64 -4.81
CA GLY A 6 35.36 -38.33 -5.87
C GLY A 6 33.94 -38.92 -5.68
N GLU A 7 33.77 -39.99 -4.90
CA GLU A 7 32.48 -40.72 -4.85
C GLU A 7 31.47 -40.13 -3.84
N ARG A 8 31.92 -39.40 -2.81
CA ARG A 8 31.01 -38.88 -1.76
C ARG A 8 30.26 -37.61 -2.14
N ALA A 9 30.66 -36.89 -3.19
CA ALA A 9 30.00 -35.67 -3.60
C ALA A 9 28.72 -35.93 -4.43
N GLY A 10 28.73 -36.98 -5.27
CA GLY A 10 27.56 -37.33 -6.11
C GLY A 10 26.42 -38.00 -5.35
N GLU A 11 26.71 -38.81 -4.33
CA GLU A 11 25.66 -39.45 -3.50
C GLU A 11 24.85 -38.46 -2.67
N ALA A 12 25.45 -37.34 -2.26
CA ALA A 12 24.77 -36.30 -1.50
C ALA A 12 23.79 -35.50 -2.39
N GLU A 13 24.19 -35.15 -3.62
CA GLU A 13 23.32 -34.48 -4.60
C GLU A 13 22.16 -35.40 -5.04
N ASP A 14 22.43 -36.69 -5.29
CA ASP A 14 21.42 -37.68 -5.70
C ASP A 14 20.29 -37.87 -4.67
N SER A 15 20.59 -37.66 -3.39
CA SER A 15 19.63 -37.82 -2.29
C SER A 15 18.59 -36.69 -2.19
N GLU A 16 18.88 -35.50 -2.73
CA GLU A 16 17.90 -34.41 -2.81
C GLU A 16 16.86 -34.66 -3.91
N PHE A 17 17.24 -35.30 -5.02
CA PHE A 17 16.36 -35.56 -6.16
C PHE A 17 15.16 -36.47 -5.81
N VAL A 18 15.31 -37.31 -4.80
CA VAL A 18 14.25 -38.17 -4.24
C VAL A 18 12.96 -37.39 -3.94
N ARG A 19 13.08 -36.11 -3.55
CA ARG A 19 11.93 -35.27 -3.15
C ARG A 19 11.11 -34.74 -4.32
N PHE A 20 11.59 -34.86 -5.56
CA PHE A 20 10.98 -34.24 -6.75
C PHE A 20 10.48 -35.25 -7.78
N PHE A 21 11.12 -36.41 -7.81
CA PHE A 21 10.85 -37.43 -8.80
C PHE A 21 9.51 -38.11 -8.49
N PRO A 22 8.72 -38.43 -9.53
CA PRO A 22 7.41 -39.06 -9.34
C PRO A 22 7.56 -40.49 -8.81
N ASP A 23 6.44 -41.11 -8.44
CA ASP A 23 6.41 -42.56 -8.30
C ASP A 23 6.71 -43.21 -9.66
N PHE A 24 7.51 -44.29 -9.65
CA PHE A 24 7.89 -44.98 -10.88
C PHE A 24 7.02 -46.21 -11.11
N VAL A 25 6.35 -46.28 -12.26
CA VAL A 25 5.56 -47.44 -12.66
C VAL A 25 6.18 -48.07 -13.90
N TRP A 26 6.63 -49.32 -13.80
CA TRP A 26 7.12 -50.09 -14.95
C TRP A 26 6.00 -50.96 -15.51
N ALA A 27 5.49 -50.58 -16.68
CA ALA A 27 4.58 -51.39 -17.48
C ALA A 27 5.36 -52.29 -18.46
N VAL A 28 5.52 -53.57 -18.12
CA VAL A 28 6.24 -54.55 -18.96
C VAL A 28 5.25 -55.19 -19.93
N ARG A 29 5.35 -54.83 -21.21
CA ARG A 29 4.44 -55.32 -22.26
C ARG A 29 4.88 -56.68 -22.80
N ASP A 30 3.92 -57.43 -23.34
CA ASP A 30 4.11 -58.75 -23.95
C ASP A 30 4.90 -59.72 -23.06
N PHE A 31 4.56 -59.75 -21.78
CA PHE A 31 5.24 -60.57 -20.78
C PHE A 31 4.95 -62.04 -21.01
N THR A 32 6.00 -62.82 -21.30
CA THR A 32 5.91 -64.26 -21.57
C THR A 32 6.58 -65.13 -20.52
N LEU A 33 7.16 -64.53 -19.48
CA LEU A 33 7.80 -65.28 -18.40
C LEU A 33 6.75 -65.70 -17.36
N GLU A 34 6.98 -66.82 -16.71
CA GLU A 34 6.26 -67.12 -15.48
C GLU A 34 6.84 -66.27 -14.34
N LEU A 35 5.97 -65.66 -13.53
CA LEU A 35 6.37 -64.93 -12.33
C LEU A 35 6.78 -65.92 -11.23
N ARG A 36 7.93 -66.56 -11.41
CA ARG A 36 8.51 -67.50 -10.44
C ARG A 36 9.99 -67.21 -10.22
N ALA A 37 10.44 -67.39 -8.98
CA ALA A 37 11.84 -67.42 -8.62
C ALA A 37 12.07 -68.54 -7.61
N ASP A 38 13.11 -69.35 -7.79
CA ASP A 38 13.42 -70.50 -6.94
C ASP A 38 12.19 -71.42 -6.72
N GLU A 39 11.47 -71.70 -7.81
CA GLU A 39 10.21 -72.47 -7.86
C GLU A 39 9.01 -71.84 -7.13
N ARG A 40 9.16 -70.67 -6.51
CA ARG A 40 8.08 -69.98 -5.79
C ARG A 40 7.43 -68.92 -6.66
N PRO A 41 6.10 -68.76 -6.61
CA PRO A 41 5.43 -67.64 -7.26
C PRO A 41 5.90 -66.32 -6.64
N ILE A 42 6.12 -65.31 -7.47
CA ILE A 42 6.55 -63.98 -7.05
C ILE A 42 5.54 -62.93 -7.53
N SER A 43 5.48 -61.79 -6.86
CA SER A 43 4.68 -60.67 -7.35
C SER A 43 5.38 -59.94 -8.50
N GLU A 44 4.63 -59.11 -9.21
CA GLU A 44 5.15 -58.22 -10.25
C GLU A 44 6.18 -57.23 -9.68
N ASP A 45 5.92 -56.70 -8.48
CA ASP A 45 6.83 -55.79 -7.78
C ASP A 45 8.11 -56.51 -7.35
N GLU A 46 7.99 -57.75 -6.89
CA GLU A 46 9.16 -58.57 -6.60
C GLU A 46 9.98 -58.89 -7.85
N TYR A 47 9.33 -59.10 -9.00
CA TYR A 47 10.03 -59.25 -10.28
C TYR A 47 10.85 -58.00 -10.61
N LEU A 48 10.30 -56.80 -10.39
CA LEU A 48 10.99 -55.54 -10.56
C LEU A 48 12.19 -55.39 -9.62
N GLU A 49 12.01 -55.62 -8.32
CA GLU A 49 13.11 -55.48 -7.35
C GLU A 49 14.23 -56.49 -7.63
N ARG A 50 13.90 -57.69 -8.14
CA ARG A 50 14.90 -58.64 -8.64
C ARG A 50 15.64 -58.11 -9.88
N ALA A 51 14.94 -57.54 -10.85
CA ALA A 51 15.54 -56.96 -12.05
C ALA A 51 16.49 -55.79 -11.73
N LEU A 52 16.24 -55.09 -10.63
CA LEU A 52 17.04 -53.97 -10.11
C LEU A 52 18.20 -54.39 -9.18
N MET A 53 18.41 -55.68 -8.94
CA MET A 53 19.55 -56.14 -8.14
C MET A 53 20.89 -55.78 -8.80
N LEU A 54 21.80 -55.26 -7.97
CA LEU A 54 23.15 -54.90 -8.37
C LEU A 54 24.04 -56.14 -8.42
N LYS A 55 25.02 -56.12 -9.33
CA LYS A 55 26.04 -57.15 -9.44
C LYS A 55 27.29 -56.73 -8.65
N PRO A 56 27.95 -57.66 -7.93
CA PRO A 56 29.20 -57.37 -7.25
C PRO A 56 30.35 -57.17 -8.25
N GLY A 57 31.33 -56.36 -7.86
CA GLY A 57 32.55 -56.11 -8.63
C GLY A 57 32.64 -54.69 -9.24
N TYR A 58 33.81 -54.38 -9.77
CA TYR A 58 34.17 -53.03 -10.27
C TYR A 58 34.57 -53.02 -11.76
N GLY A 59 34.34 -54.12 -12.47
CA GLY A 59 34.63 -54.20 -13.90
C GLY A 59 33.73 -53.25 -14.69
N ARG A 60 34.22 -52.72 -15.83
CA ARG A 60 33.48 -51.75 -16.66
C ARG A 60 32.04 -52.18 -16.99
N GLN A 61 31.83 -53.45 -17.33
CA GLN A 61 30.49 -53.98 -17.61
C GLN A 61 29.59 -54.02 -16.37
N VAL A 62 30.15 -54.29 -15.19
CA VAL A 62 29.42 -54.29 -13.91
C VAL A 62 29.03 -52.87 -13.53
N VAL A 63 29.95 -51.91 -13.68
CA VAL A 63 29.66 -50.48 -13.44
C VAL A 63 28.51 -50.03 -14.33
N VAL A 64 28.59 -50.24 -15.66
CA VAL A 64 27.51 -49.87 -16.59
C VAL A 64 26.18 -50.55 -16.23
N TYR A 65 26.21 -51.83 -15.87
CA TYR A 65 25.01 -52.56 -15.44
C TYR A 65 24.39 -51.99 -14.15
N ASN A 66 25.24 -51.60 -13.18
CA ASN A 66 24.81 -51.11 -11.88
C ASN A 66 24.34 -49.65 -11.94
N THR A 67 24.99 -48.79 -12.72
CA THR A 67 24.68 -47.35 -12.77
C THR A 67 23.20 -47.11 -13.07
N THR A 68 22.63 -47.69 -14.13
CA THR A 68 21.22 -47.49 -14.45
C THR A 68 20.28 -47.99 -13.35
N ARG A 69 20.62 -49.13 -12.71
CA ARG A 69 19.82 -49.70 -11.62
C ARG A 69 19.89 -48.85 -10.36
N GLN A 70 21.07 -48.31 -10.04
CA GLN A 70 21.26 -47.37 -8.95
C GLN A 70 20.46 -46.09 -9.20
N CYS A 71 20.48 -45.52 -10.41
CA CYS A 71 19.67 -44.35 -10.74
C CYS A 71 18.17 -44.60 -10.51
N ILE A 72 17.63 -45.72 -11.01
CA ILE A 72 16.21 -46.06 -10.77
C ILE A 72 15.93 -46.21 -9.28
N ARG A 73 16.84 -46.88 -8.55
CA ARG A 73 16.67 -47.14 -7.12
C ARG A 73 16.75 -45.89 -6.25
N ASN A 74 17.65 -44.98 -6.60
CA ASN A 74 17.93 -43.75 -5.88
C ASN A 74 16.88 -42.70 -6.20
N TYR A 75 16.60 -42.43 -7.48
CA TYR A 75 15.72 -41.32 -7.86
C TYR A 75 14.23 -41.62 -7.63
N PHE A 76 13.81 -42.89 -7.70
CA PHE A 76 12.40 -43.25 -7.60
C PHE A 76 12.18 -44.23 -6.45
N PRO A 77 12.13 -43.80 -5.18
CA PRO A 77 12.03 -44.72 -4.03
C PRO A 77 10.75 -45.56 -4.06
N THR A 78 9.64 -44.97 -4.49
CA THR A 78 8.38 -45.66 -4.74
C THR A 78 8.38 -46.22 -6.15
N ARG A 79 8.24 -47.55 -6.26
CA ARG A 79 8.24 -48.26 -7.53
C ARG A 79 7.11 -49.27 -7.55
N LYS A 80 6.44 -49.37 -8.68
CA LYS A 80 5.37 -50.34 -8.95
C LYS A 80 5.62 -51.03 -10.28
N CYS A 81 5.27 -52.30 -10.38
CA CYS A 81 5.39 -53.07 -11.61
C CYS A 81 4.05 -53.66 -12.02
N PHE A 82 3.79 -53.64 -13.33
CA PHE A 82 2.67 -54.33 -13.95
C PHE A 82 3.22 -55.08 -15.17
N VAL A 83 2.94 -56.38 -15.26
CA VAL A 83 3.30 -57.19 -16.41
C VAL A 83 2.05 -57.48 -17.22
N PHE A 84 2.09 -57.20 -18.53
CA PHE A 84 0.94 -57.34 -19.41
C PHE A 84 1.16 -58.53 -20.34
N PRO A 85 0.28 -59.55 -20.33
CA PRO A 85 0.34 -60.58 -21.34
C PRO A 85 0.08 -59.97 -22.73
N PRO A 86 0.46 -60.68 -23.82
CA PRO A 86 0.13 -60.22 -25.17
C PRO A 86 -1.38 -59.94 -25.30
N PRO A 87 -1.79 -58.78 -25.83
CA PRO A 87 -3.21 -58.40 -25.91
C PRO A 87 -4.00 -59.28 -26.86
N VAL A 88 -3.33 -59.82 -27.89
CA VAL A 88 -3.90 -60.67 -28.93
C VAL A 88 -2.96 -61.82 -29.28
N GLY A 89 -3.50 -62.86 -29.91
CA GLY A 89 -2.72 -63.96 -30.47
C GLY A 89 -1.79 -63.51 -31.60
N ALA A 90 -0.79 -64.33 -31.95
CA ALA A 90 0.22 -64.01 -32.95
C ALA A 90 -0.37 -63.62 -34.32
N GLU A 91 -1.50 -64.24 -34.68
CA GLU A 91 -2.20 -64.05 -35.96
C GLU A 91 -2.81 -62.64 -36.14
N GLN A 92 -3.06 -61.92 -35.04
CA GLN A 92 -3.87 -60.68 -35.01
C GLN A 92 -3.06 -59.44 -34.62
N ARG A 93 -1.71 -59.56 -34.56
CA ARG A 93 -0.80 -58.49 -34.10
C ARG A 93 -0.67 -57.29 -35.03
N GLY A 94 -1.15 -57.38 -36.27
CA GLY A 94 -0.88 -56.37 -37.29
C GLY A 94 -1.60 -55.04 -37.06
N ARG A 95 -2.79 -55.04 -36.45
CA ARG A 95 -3.64 -53.86 -36.21
C ARG A 95 -4.53 -54.02 -34.95
N PRO A 96 -3.94 -54.19 -33.76
CA PRO A 96 -4.70 -54.39 -32.52
C PRO A 96 -5.64 -53.23 -32.18
N GLU A 97 -5.35 -52.01 -32.65
CA GLU A 97 -6.18 -50.81 -32.47
C GLU A 97 -7.51 -50.82 -33.24
N GLU A 98 -7.64 -51.65 -34.29
CA GLU A 98 -8.88 -51.80 -35.07
C GLU A 98 -9.79 -52.89 -34.48
N LEU A 99 -9.29 -53.67 -33.52
CA LEU A 99 -10.03 -54.78 -32.94
C LEU A 99 -11.00 -54.30 -31.86
N PRO A 100 -12.20 -54.92 -31.77
CA PRO A 100 -13.09 -54.67 -30.64
C PRO A 100 -12.47 -55.21 -29.35
N GLU A 101 -12.80 -54.60 -28.22
CA GLU A 101 -12.28 -55.01 -26.90
C GLU A 101 -12.57 -56.49 -26.58
N ALA A 102 -13.71 -57.02 -27.05
CA ALA A 102 -14.08 -58.43 -26.94
C ALA A 102 -13.13 -59.41 -27.67
N ALA A 103 -12.30 -58.92 -28.59
CA ALA A 103 -11.26 -59.73 -29.26
C ALA A 103 -9.94 -59.77 -28.46
N LEU A 104 -9.79 -58.95 -27.42
CA LEU A 104 -8.60 -58.91 -26.58
C LEU A 104 -8.62 -60.06 -25.57
N GLN A 105 -7.42 -60.51 -25.19
CA GLN A 105 -7.28 -61.57 -24.19
C GLN A 105 -7.84 -61.11 -22.83
N PRO A 106 -8.70 -61.92 -22.17
CA PRO A 106 -9.31 -61.53 -20.89
C PRO A 106 -8.28 -61.16 -19.80
N GLY A 107 -7.18 -61.90 -19.71
CA GLY A 107 -6.12 -61.60 -18.74
C GLY A 107 -5.36 -60.30 -19.05
N PHE A 108 -5.32 -59.87 -20.31
CA PHE A 108 -4.81 -58.54 -20.66
C PHE A 108 -5.77 -57.44 -20.18
N LEU A 109 -7.08 -57.62 -20.41
CA LEU A 109 -8.11 -56.65 -19.98
C LEU A 109 -8.12 -56.48 -18.45
N GLU A 110 -8.10 -57.59 -17.70
CA GLU A 110 -8.04 -57.57 -16.23
C GLU A 110 -6.79 -56.80 -15.74
N GLN A 111 -5.66 -57.02 -16.40
CA GLN A 111 -4.43 -56.34 -16.04
C GLN A 111 -4.46 -54.84 -16.37
N VAL A 112 -5.03 -54.46 -17.51
CA VAL A 112 -5.27 -53.06 -17.88
C VAL A 112 -6.16 -52.37 -16.86
N GLU A 113 -7.24 -53.02 -16.42
CA GLU A 113 -8.13 -52.50 -15.39
C GLU A 113 -7.38 -52.26 -14.07
N ARG A 114 -6.61 -53.26 -13.59
CA ARG A 114 -5.78 -53.15 -12.37
C ARG A 114 -4.75 -52.01 -12.48
N PHE A 115 -4.11 -51.88 -13.64
CA PHE A 115 -3.15 -50.80 -13.90
C PHE A 115 -3.83 -49.43 -13.87
N CYS A 116 -4.91 -49.25 -14.62
CA CYS A 116 -5.66 -48.00 -14.69
C CYS A 116 -6.19 -47.60 -13.33
N GLN A 117 -6.78 -48.53 -12.58
CA GLN A 117 -7.26 -48.29 -11.22
C GLN A 117 -6.13 -47.85 -10.30
N HIS A 118 -4.96 -48.51 -10.36
CA HIS A 118 -3.81 -48.10 -9.57
C HIS A 118 -3.36 -46.68 -9.92
N VAL A 119 -3.19 -46.36 -11.21
CA VAL A 119 -2.76 -45.02 -11.65
C VAL A 119 -3.76 -43.96 -11.17
N LEU A 120 -5.05 -44.20 -11.31
CA LEU A 120 -6.09 -43.23 -10.90
C LEU A 120 -6.16 -43.02 -9.38
N VAL A 121 -5.87 -44.05 -8.58
CA VAL A 121 -5.95 -43.99 -7.12
C VAL A 121 -4.64 -43.52 -6.48
N ALA A 122 -3.50 -43.98 -6.99
CA ALA A 122 -2.19 -43.72 -6.38
C ALA A 122 -1.56 -42.40 -6.85
N SER A 123 -1.90 -41.93 -8.06
CA SER A 123 -1.35 -40.68 -8.59
C SER A 123 -1.82 -39.49 -7.77
N ARG A 124 -0.87 -38.62 -7.42
CA ARG A 124 -1.12 -37.38 -6.68
C ARG A 124 -1.07 -36.18 -7.62
N PRO A 125 -1.80 -35.09 -7.33
CA PRO A 125 -1.56 -33.82 -7.99
C PRO A 125 -0.07 -33.48 -7.99
N LYS A 126 0.44 -32.93 -9.10
CA LYS A 126 1.86 -32.59 -9.18
C LYS A 126 2.15 -31.52 -8.13
N GLN A 127 3.11 -31.78 -7.25
CA GLN A 127 3.48 -30.87 -6.18
C GLN A 127 4.93 -30.41 -6.30
N LEU A 128 5.22 -29.29 -5.64
CA LEU A 128 6.56 -28.75 -5.44
C LEU A 128 7.17 -29.23 -4.12
N GLN A 129 8.44 -28.90 -3.86
CA GLN A 129 9.16 -29.36 -2.65
C GLN A 129 8.45 -29.04 -1.33
N ASP A 130 7.68 -27.96 -1.29
CA ASP A 130 6.93 -27.46 -0.13
C ASP A 130 5.49 -27.98 -0.08
N GLY A 131 5.12 -28.90 -0.96
CA GLY A 131 3.79 -29.52 -1.02
C GLY A 131 2.73 -28.69 -1.75
N VAL A 132 3.10 -27.55 -2.35
CA VAL A 132 2.15 -26.74 -3.12
C VAL A 132 1.83 -27.43 -4.45
N GLU A 133 0.55 -27.57 -4.75
CA GLU A 133 0.07 -28.17 -5.99
C GLU A 133 0.29 -27.23 -7.19
N LEU A 134 0.88 -27.77 -8.25
CA LEU A 134 1.06 -27.13 -9.55
C LEU A 134 -0.22 -27.29 -10.36
N ASN A 135 -1.06 -26.26 -10.36
CA ASN A 135 -2.24 -26.16 -11.21
C ASN A 135 -1.97 -25.22 -12.41
N GLY A 136 -2.38 -23.95 -12.35
CA GLY A 136 -2.20 -22.94 -13.42
C GLY A 136 -0.75 -22.67 -13.81
N PRO A 137 0.21 -22.55 -12.86
CA PRO A 137 1.61 -22.26 -13.18
C PRO A 137 2.36 -23.39 -13.91
N PHE A 138 1.74 -24.56 -14.12
CA PHE A 138 2.37 -25.67 -14.83
C PHE A 138 2.78 -25.31 -16.27
N GLY A 139 1.96 -24.52 -16.97
CA GLY A 139 2.29 -24.04 -18.31
C GLY A 139 3.59 -23.22 -18.34
N THR A 140 3.78 -22.36 -17.34
CA THR A 140 4.99 -21.53 -17.23
C THR A 140 6.22 -22.37 -16.88
N VAL A 141 6.09 -23.42 -16.07
CA VAL A 141 7.18 -24.40 -15.84
C VAL A 141 7.58 -25.08 -17.15
N VAL A 142 6.61 -25.52 -17.96
CA VAL A 142 6.86 -26.15 -19.26
C VAL A 142 7.61 -25.18 -20.19
N THR A 143 7.15 -23.93 -20.32
CA THR A 143 7.82 -22.91 -21.14
C THR A 143 9.25 -22.66 -20.68
N SER A 144 9.47 -22.50 -19.38
CA SER A 144 10.82 -22.26 -18.83
C SER A 144 11.77 -23.44 -19.10
N TYR A 145 11.29 -24.67 -18.97
CA TYR A 145 12.07 -25.86 -19.32
C TYR A 145 12.42 -25.88 -20.82
N LEU A 146 11.45 -25.61 -21.69
CA LEU A 146 11.65 -25.59 -23.14
C LEU A 146 12.66 -24.51 -23.55
N GLU A 147 12.57 -23.30 -23.02
CA GLU A 147 13.52 -22.22 -23.27
C GLU A 147 14.92 -22.57 -22.78
N THR A 148 15.02 -23.16 -21.59
CA THR A 148 16.32 -23.58 -21.02
C THR A 148 16.98 -24.65 -21.90
N ILE A 149 16.24 -25.69 -22.29
CA ILE A 149 16.72 -26.75 -23.19
C ILE A 149 17.10 -26.18 -24.55
N SER A 150 16.24 -25.33 -25.14
CA SER A 150 16.48 -24.72 -26.45
C SER A 150 17.72 -23.82 -26.45
N SER A 151 18.10 -23.26 -25.29
CA SER A 151 19.33 -22.50 -25.09
C SER A 151 20.59 -23.35 -24.84
N GLY A 152 20.49 -24.68 -24.89
CA GLY A 152 21.60 -25.61 -24.62
C GLY A 152 21.96 -25.74 -23.14
N ARG A 153 21.10 -25.25 -22.23
CA ARG A 153 21.28 -25.36 -20.77
C ARG A 153 20.43 -26.50 -20.22
N VAL A 154 20.82 -26.99 -19.04
CA VAL A 154 20.07 -28.03 -18.32
C VAL A 154 19.01 -27.37 -17.42
N PRO A 155 17.73 -27.75 -17.51
CA PRO A 155 16.70 -27.27 -16.59
C PRO A 155 17.05 -27.57 -15.13
N CYS A 156 17.01 -26.55 -14.29
CA CYS A 156 17.11 -26.69 -12.84
C CYS A 156 15.73 -26.43 -12.24
N LEU A 157 15.16 -27.42 -11.54
CA LEU A 157 13.82 -27.32 -10.99
C LEU A 157 13.71 -26.20 -9.96
N GLU A 158 14.71 -26.06 -9.08
CA GLU A 158 14.75 -25.01 -8.07
C GLU A 158 14.89 -23.60 -8.68
N GLY A 159 15.83 -23.43 -9.62
CA GLY A 159 16.00 -22.16 -10.33
C GLY A 159 14.78 -21.75 -11.16
N THR A 160 14.13 -22.72 -11.81
CA THR A 160 12.89 -22.49 -12.55
C THR A 160 11.77 -22.04 -11.61
N MET A 161 11.68 -22.63 -10.43
CA MET A 161 10.64 -22.28 -9.46
C MET A 161 10.82 -20.89 -8.85
N VAL A 162 12.05 -20.48 -8.56
CA VAL A 162 12.33 -19.12 -8.06
C VAL A 162 11.99 -18.08 -9.12
N ALA A 163 12.39 -18.31 -10.37
CA ALA A 163 12.07 -17.41 -11.48
C ALA A 163 10.56 -17.33 -11.74
N LEU A 164 9.87 -18.47 -11.66
CA LEU A 164 8.42 -18.54 -11.81
C LEU A 164 7.69 -17.75 -10.72
N ALA A 165 8.06 -17.94 -9.46
CA ALA A 165 7.49 -17.19 -8.34
C ALA A 165 7.68 -15.68 -8.55
N ALA A 166 8.90 -15.24 -8.86
CA ALA A 166 9.17 -13.83 -9.12
C ALA A 166 8.31 -13.25 -10.25
N SER A 167 8.17 -13.99 -11.37
CA SER A 167 7.38 -13.56 -12.52
C SER A 167 5.88 -13.52 -12.25
N GLU A 168 5.31 -14.58 -11.67
CA GLU A 168 3.88 -14.64 -11.36
C GLU A 168 3.49 -13.63 -10.27
N ASN A 169 4.35 -13.43 -9.26
CA ASN A 169 4.09 -12.45 -8.22
C ASN A 169 4.14 -11.03 -8.77
N ALA A 170 5.12 -10.71 -9.63
CA ALA A 170 5.17 -9.42 -10.31
C ALA A 170 3.90 -9.17 -11.16
N ALA A 171 3.42 -10.19 -11.89
CA ALA A 171 2.19 -10.09 -12.65
C ALA A 171 0.95 -9.91 -11.76
N ALA A 172 0.85 -10.69 -10.67
CA ALA A 172 -0.21 -10.57 -9.68
C ALA A 172 -0.21 -9.20 -8.99
N ALA A 173 0.96 -8.64 -8.69
CA ALA A 173 1.11 -7.32 -8.11
C ALA A 173 0.64 -6.25 -9.11
N ALA A 174 1.07 -6.33 -10.38
CA ALA A 174 0.63 -5.39 -11.42
C ALA A 174 -0.91 -5.40 -11.57
N GLU A 175 -1.53 -6.58 -11.57
CA GLU A 175 -2.98 -6.75 -11.65
C GLU A 175 -3.70 -6.17 -10.42
N ALA A 176 -3.20 -6.46 -9.21
CA ALA A 176 -3.72 -5.90 -7.97
C ALA A 176 -3.62 -4.36 -7.92
N LEU A 177 -2.52 -3.79 -8.42
CA LEU A 177 -2.34 -2.34 -8.53
C LEU A 177 -3.35 -1.71 -9.50
N VAL A 178 -3.68 -2.37 -10.61
CA VAL A 178 -4.72 -1.90 -11.53
C VAL A 178 -6.06 -1.83 -10.81
N GLU A 179 -6.40 -2.87 -10.04
CA GLU A 179 -7.69 -2.90 -9.34
C GLU A 179 -7.78 -1.86 -8.22
N TYR A 180 -6.71 -1.69 -7.44
CA TYR A 180 -6.64 -0.61 -6.46
C TYR A 180 -6.80 0.76 -7.12
N ARG A 181 -6.08 1.04 -8.21
CA ARG A 181 -6.17 2.35 -8.91
C ARG A 181 -7.57 2.60 -9.43
N ARG A 182 -8.21 1.59 -10.02
CA ARG A 182 -9.58 1.69 -10.52
C ARG A 182 -10.54 2.10 -9.41
N GLY A 183 -10.43 1.45 -8.25
CA GLY A 183 -11.29 1.78 -7.11
C GLY A 183 -11.02 3.14 -6.47
N MET A 184 -9.75 3.55 -6.39
CA MET A 184 -9.37 4.85 -5.86
C MET A 184 -9.71 6.03 -6.78
N GLN A 185 -9.91 5.79 -8.08
CA GLN A 185 -10.35 6.84 -9.03
C GLN A 185 -11.73 7.40 -8.70
N ASP A 186 -12.60 6.62 -8.05
CA ASP A 186 -13.95 7.04 -7.69
C ASP A 186 -13.98 7.95 -6.44
N VAL A 187 -12.83 8.13 -5.76
CA VAL A 187 -12.72 9.03 -4.61
C VAL A 187 -12.64 10.47 -5.08
N VAL A 188 -13.64 11.27 -4.73
CA VAL A 188 -13.68 12.70 -5.05
C VAL A 188 -12.68 13.45 -4.16
N LEU A 189 -11.80 14.24 -4.78
CA LEU A 189 -10.80 15.05 -4.09
C LEU A 189 -11.19 16.55 -4.09
N PRO A 190 -10.84 17.32 -3.05
CA PRO A 190 -10.17 16.88 -1.84
C PRO A 190 -11.12 16.17 -0.86
N ALA A 191 -10.68 15.03 -0.34
CA ALA A 191 -11.38 14.25 0.67
C ALA A 191 -10.77 14.45 2.06
N GLU A 192 -11.58 14.25 3.09
CA GLU A 192 -11.12 14.27 4.47
C GLU A 192 -10.27 13.04 4.80
N GLN A 193 -9.41 13.13 5.82
CA GLN A 193 -8.46 12.07 6.15
C GLN A 193 -9.14 10.72 6.43
N HIS A 194 -10.31 10.75 7.07
CA HIS A 194 -11.05 9.53 7.42
C HIS A 194 -11.65 8.86 6.17
N GLU A 195 -12.24 9.62 5.26
CA GLU A 195 -12.81 9.14 3.99
C GLU A 195 -11.73 8.50 3.11
N LEU A 196 -10.56 9.14 3.01
CA LEU A 196 -9.41 8.57 2.31
C LEU A 196 -8.94 7.25 2.92
N SER A 197 -8.88 7.19 4.25
CA SER A 197 -8.40 6.00 4.97
C SER A 197 -9.37 4.83 4.80
N GLU A 198 -10.68 5.09 4.84
CA GLU A 198 -11.71 4.08 4.59
C GLU A 198 -11.66 3.56 3.15
N ALA A 199 -11.58 4.46 2.16
CA ALA A 199 -11.46 4.09 0.75
C ALA A 199 -10.18 3.29 0.49
N HIS A 200 -9.03 3.76 1.02
CA HIS A 200 -7.76 3.06 0.93
C HIS A 200 -7.85 1.64 1.49
N ASN A 201 -8.35 1.48 2.72
CA ASN A 201 -8.44 0.17 3.37
C ASN A 201 -9.33 -0.80 2.59
N ARG A 202 -10.47 -0.32 2.10
CA ARG A 202 -11.40 -1.14 1.30
C ARG A 202 -10.73 -1.64 0.01
N TRP A 203 -10.15 -0.72 -0.77
CA TRP A 203 -9.56 -1.07 -2.06
C TRP A 203 -8.24 -1.83 -1.91
N LEU A 204 -7.48 -1.59 -0.84
CA LEU A 204 -6.31 -2.39 -0.49
C LEU A 204 -6.70 -3.84 -0.20
N GLN A 205 -7.78 -4.07 0.56
CA GLN A 205 -8.27 -5.43 0.81
C GLN A 205 -8.69 -6.15 -0.48
N GLN A 206 -9.38 -5.46 -1.39
CA GLN A 206 -9.77 -6.03 -2.69
C GLN A 206 -8.56 -6.34 -3.58
N ALA A 207 -7.60 -5.42 -3.66
CA ALA A 207 -6.36 -5.64 -4.40
C ALA A 207 -5.53 -6.79 -3.82
N LEU A 208 -5.46 -6.92 -2.49
CA LEU A 208 -4.80 -8.06 -1.84
C LEU A 208 -5.50 -9.38 -2.15
N ALA A 209 -6.83 -9.41 -2.24
CA ALA A 209 -7.56 -10.61 -2.65
C ALA A 209 -7.21 -11.04 -4.09
N VAL A 210 -7.12 -10.09 -5.02
CA VAL A 210 -6.66 -10.33 -6.41
C VAL A 210 -5.23 -10.86 -6.41
N PHE A 211 -4.34 -10.22 -5.65
CA PHE A 211 -2.95 -10.66 -5.52
C PHE A 211 -2.88 -12.11 -5.00
N HIS A 212 -3.55 -12.43 -3.90
CA HIS A 212 -3.51 -13.77 -3.29
C HIS A 212 -4.07 -14.88 -4.17
N HIS A 213 -4.97 -14.55 -5.11
CA HIS A 213 -5.50 -15.55 -6.03
C HIS A 213 -4.46 -16.05 -7.04
N ARG A 214 -3.46 -15.21 -7.38
CA ARG A 214 -2.48 -15.50 -8.42
C ARG A 214 -1.05 -15.64 -7.89
N ALA A 215 -0.72 -14.95 -6.80
CA ALA A 215 0.61 -14.94 -6.23
C ALA A 215 1.00 -16.32 -5.70
N PHE A 216 2.25 -16.67 -5.94
CA PHE A 216 2.85 -17.94 -5.63
C PHE A 216 4.14 -17.71 -4.82
N ARG A 217 4.20 -18.22 -3.57
CA ARG A 217 5.35 -18.06 -2.67
C ARG A 217 5.80 -16.59 -2.44
N ASP A 218 4.87 -15.67 -2.14
CA ASP A 218 5.24 -14.30 -1.79
C ASP A 218 4.79 -13.86 -0.39
N ARG A 219 5.76 -13.70 0.52
CA ARG A 219 5.56 -13.01 1.81
C ARG A 219 6.03 -11.55 1.76
N ASP A 220 6.91 -11.18 0.83
CA ASP A 220 7.62 -9.90 0.83
C ASP A 220 6.90 -8.84 -0.05
N GLN A 221 6.30 -9.21 -1.19
CA GLN A 221 5.51 -8.29 -2.01
C GLN A 221 4.17 -7.88 -1.38
N GLN A 222 3.66 -8.64 -0.39
CA GLN A 222 2.53 -8.18 0.44
C GLN A 222 2.82 -6.82 1.11
N GLN A 223 4.09 -6.51 1.38
CA GLN A 223 4.49 -5.22 1.96
C GLN A 223 4.56 -4.10 0.91
N GLN A 224 4.88 -4.41 -0.35
CA GLN A 224 4.95 -3.41 -1.42
C GLN A 224 3.58 -2.88 -1.84
N LEU A 225 2.53 -3.72 -1.81
CA LEU A 225 1.15 -3.28 -2.04
C LEU A 225 0.65 -2.26 -1.00
N LYS A 226 1.21 -2.26 0.22
CA LYS A 226 0.84 -1.31 1.29
C LYS A 226 1.38 0.11 1.05
N LEU A 227 2.34 0.29 0.15
CA LEU A 227 3.02 1.58 -0.06
C LEU A 227 2.33 2.48 -1.10
N MET A 228 1.09 2.16 -1.47
CA MET A 228 0.45 2.73 -2.64
C MET A 228 -0.14 4.13 -2.41
N VAL A 229 0.66 5.09 -2.87
CA VAL A 229 0.48 6.54 -3.00
C VAL A 229 -0.93 6.97 -3.43
N CYS A 230 -1.70 7.52 -2.49
CA CYS A 230 -2.82 8.44 -2.74
C CYS A 230 -2.69 9.77 -1.97
N GLY A 231 -1.69 9.89 -1.09
CA GLY A 231 -1.50 11.08 -0.25
C GLY A 231 -1.20 12.34 -1.06
N SER A 232 -0.26 12.30 -2.00
CA SER A 232 0.22 13.50 -2.71
C SER A 232 -0.86 14.19 -3.54
N GLN A 233 -1.72 13.44 -4.24
CA GLN A 233 -2.79 13.99 -5.07
C GLN A 233 -3.88 14.67 -4.23
N ASN A 234 -4.27 14.09 -3.09
CA ASN A 234 -5.23 14.72 -2.19
C ASN A 234 -4.65 15.98 -1.53
N GLU A 235 -3.37 15.97 -1.16
CA GLU A 235 -2.72 17.16 -0.61
C GLU A 235 -2.75 18.32 -1.60
N GLU A 236 -2.44 18.07 -2.88
CA GLU A 236 -2.45 19.11 -3.92
C GLU A 236 -3.86 19.65 -4.20
N ALA A 237 -4.85 18.76 -4.30
CA ALA A 237 -6.26 19.14 -4.42
C ALA A 237 -6.73 19.96 -3.21
N SER A 238 -6.33 19.56 -2.00
CA SER A 238 -6.66 20.25 -0.76
C SER A 238 -6.05 21.65 -0.72
N ARG A 239 -4.77 21.81 -1.08
CA ARG A 239 -4.12 23.14 -1.19
C ARG A 239 -4.86 24.06 -2.16
N THR A 240 -5.18 23.56 -3.34
CA THR A 240 -5.88 24.32 -4.39
C THR A 240 -7.25 24.79 -3.90
N ARG A 241 -8.07 23.86 -3.38
CA ARG A 241 -9.41 24.16 -2.87
C ARG A 241 -9.40 25.14 -1.71
N CYS A 242 -8.47 24.98 -0.77
CA CYS A 242 -8.32 25.87 0.37
C CYS A 242 -7.95 27.29 -0.08
N TRP A 243 -7.04 27.42 -1.04
CA TRP A 243 -6.62 28.73 -1.56
C TRP A 243 -7.76 29.45 -2.28
N GLU A 244 -8.52 28.75 -3.13
CA GLU A 244 -9.70 29.30 -3.80
C GLU A 244 -10.77 29.76 -2.81
N LEU A 245 -11.06 28.94 -1.80
CA LEU A 245 -12.04 29.26 -0.76
C LEU A 245 -11.61 30.46 0.09
N LEU A 246 -10.33 30.52 0.50
CA LEU A 246 -9.79 31.66 1.25
C LEU A 246 -9.85 32.94 0.42
N ALA A 247 -9.48 32.88 -0.87
CA ALA A 247 -9.56 34.02 -1.77
C ALA A 247 -11.02 34.49 -1.97
N GLU A 248 -11.98 33.58 -2.04
CA GLU A 248 -13.40 33.92 -2.13
C GLU A 248 -13.91 34.61 -0.86
N LEU A 249 -13.63 34.02 0.32
CA LEU A 249 -14.04 34.56 1.61
C LEU A 249 -13.35 35.88 1.96
N ALA A 250 -12.15 36.13 1.40
CA ALA A 250 -11.40 37.35 1.60
C ALA A 250 -11.92 38.55 0.80
N ARG A 251 -12.67 38.34 -0.29
CA ARG A 251 -13.15 39.44 -1.16
C ARG A 251 -13.84 40.59 -0.42
N PRO A 252 -14.77 40.35 0.54
CA PRO A 252 -15.42 41.44 1.27
C PRO A 252 -14.45 42.23 2.14
N LEU A 253 -13.52 41.53 2.80
CA LEU A 253 -12.48 42.13 3.66
C LEU A 253 -11.52 43.00 2.82
N GLU A 254 -11.08 42.48 1.67
CA GLU A 254 -10.21 43.21 0.72
C GLU A 254 -10.92 44.42 0.11
N ALA A 255 -12.21 44.30 -0.23
CA ALA A 255 -13.00 45.43 -0.73
C ALA A 255 -13.15 46.54 0.32
N ASN A 256 -13.43 46.17 1.58
CA ASN A 256 -13.53 47.12 2.68
C ASN A 256 -12.18 47.82 2.97
N LEU A 257 -11.06 47.08 2.87
CA LEU A 257 -9.71 47.65 2.97
C LEU A 257 -9.44 48.65 1.84
N ALA A 258 -9.72 48.27 0.58
CA ALA A 258 -9.50 49.11 -0.59
C ALA A 258 -10.35 50.40 -0.57
N GLN A 259 -11.55 50.34 -0.01
CA GLN A 259 -12.45 51.49 0.15
C GLN A 259 -12.12 52.35 1.38
N GLY A 260 -11.12 51.97 2.18
CA GLY A 260 -10.74 52.70 3.39
C GLY A 260 -11.78 52.62 4.51
N ALA A 261 -12.66 51.61 4.51
CA ALA A 261 -13.75 51.47 5.49
C ALA A 261 -13.25 51.36 6.95
N TYR A 262 -12.00 50.92 7.14
CA TYR A 262 -11.35 50.78 8.45
C TYR A 262 -10.52 52.01 8.87
N ALA A 263 -10.41 53.05 8.04
CA ALA A 263 -9.64 54.26 8.32
C ALA A 263 -10.46 55.29 9.13
N GLN A 264 -11.12 54.83 10.19
CA GLN A 264 -11.98 55.62 11.09
C GLN A 264 -11.73 55.19 12.55
N PRO A 265 -12.05 56.01 13.55
CA PRO A 265 -11.93 55.62 14.96
C PRO A 265 -12.67 54.30 15.25
N GLY A 266 -11.98 53.30 15.80
CA GLY A 266 -12.54 51.96 16.04
C GLY A 266 -12.51 51.01 14.84
N GLY A 267 -12.01 51.45 13.66
CA GLY A 267 -11.93 50.64 12.45
C GLY A 267 -11.04 49.41 12.57
N TYR A 268 -10.04 49.42 13.47
CA TYR A 268 -9.22 48.24 13.76
C TYR A 268 -10.04 47.11 14.41
N HIS A 269 -10.94 47.43 15.33
CA HIS A 269 -11.85 46.44 15.92
C HIS A 269 -12.81 45.86 14.87
N ALA A 270 -13.32 46.70 13.96
CA ALA A 270 -14.15 46.23 12.86
C ALA A 270 -13.38 45.30 11.91
N TYR A 271 -12.13 45.63 11.58
CA TYR A 271 -11.23 44.78 10.79
C TYR A 271 -10.98 43.42 11.47
N GLN A 272 -10.71 43.42 12.79
CA GLN A 272 -10.53 42.18 13.54
C GLN A 272 -11.79 41.31 13.53
N ALA A 273 -12.97 41.91 13.66
CA ALA A 273 -14.24 41.19 13.62
C ALA A 273 -14.51 40.56 12.25
N ASP A 274 -14.29 41.31 11.16
CA ASP A 274 -14.46 40.79 9.80
C ASP A 274 -13.43 39.70 9.48
N ARG A 275 -12.19 39.87 9.95
CA ARG A 275 -11.15 38.83 9.84
C ARG A 275 -11.53 37.57 10.61
N GLN A 276 -12.10 37.70 11.81
CA GLN A 276 -12.55 36.54 12.60
C GLN A 276 -13.71 35.82 11.89
N ARG A 277 -14.68 36.56 11.35
CA ARG A 277 -15.79 35.98 10.56
C ARG A 277 -15.29 35.19 9.35
N LEU A 278 -14.26 35.68 8.66
CA LEU A 278 -13.61 34.94 7.58
C LEU A 278 -13.03 33.62 8.07
N VAL A 279 -12.28 33.64 9.18
CA VAL A 279 -11.69 32.43 9.77
C VAL A 279 -12.77 31.42 10.18
N ASP A 280 -13.82 31.89 10.84
CA ASP A 280 -14.93 31.03 11.28
C ASP A 280 -15.65 30.41 10.07
N ALA A 281 -15.98 31.23 9.06
CA ALA A 281 -16.61 30.75 7.82
C ALA A 281 -15.73 29.75 7.06
N TYR A 282 -14.41 29.96 7.03
CA TYR A 282 -13.47 29.02 6.45
C TYR A 282 -13.45 27.69 7.22
N ARG A 283 -13.40 27.73 8.55
CA ARG A 283 -13.39 26.53 9.39
C ARG A 283 -14.69 25.72 9.28
N GLU A 284 -15.84 26.39 9.15
CA GLU A 284 -17.15 25.75 8.97
C GLU A 284 -17.36 25.14 7.58
N ALA A 285 -16.65 25.60 6.55
CA ALA A 285 -16.83 25.11 5.19
C ALA A 285 -16.47 23.61 5.03
N PRO A 286 -17.30 22.77 4.38
CA PRO A 286 -16.96 21.37 4.14
C PRO A 286 -15.94 21.21 3.00
N ASN A 287 -15.37 20.00 2.87
CA ASN A 287 -14.56 19.55 1.71
C ASN A 287 -13.30 20.40 1.47
N LYS A 288 -12.55 20.68 2.53
CA LYS A 288 -11.26 21.40 2.45
C LYS A 288 -10.09 20.42 2.32
N GLY A 289 -10.25 19.21 2.86
CA GLY A 289 -9.22 18.18 2.87
C GLY A 289 -8.11 18.45 3.88
N THR A 290 -7.04 17.67 3.78
CA THR A 290 -6.04 17.51 4.84
C THR A 290 -5.12 18.71 5.08
N LYS A 291 -5.12 19.72 4.19
CA LYS A 291 -4.25 20.91 4.25
C LYS A 291 -4.95 22.18 4.74
N ALA A 292 -6.17 22.06 5.26
CA ALA A 292 -7.00 23.20 5.64
C ALA A 292 -6.32 24.19 6.60
N GLU A 293 -5.80 23.72 7.75
CA GLU A 293 -5.16 24.61 8.73
C GLU A 293 -3.79 25.13 8.23
N GLU A 294 -2.99 24.31 7.54
CA GLU A 294 -1.71 24.76 6.94
C GLU A 294 -1.91 25.92 5.96
N MET A 295 -2.97 25.85 5.14
CA MET A 295 -3.29 26.90 4.17
C MET A 295 -3.88 28.15 4.84
N LEU A 296 -4.65 27.98 5.91
CA LEU A 296 -5.16 29.10 6.70
C LEU A 296 -4.02 29.86 7.37
N ASP A 297 -3.07 29.16 8.00
CA ASP A 297 -1.90 29.78 8.63
C ASP A 297 -1.10 30.58 7.59
N LYS A 298 -0.77 29.97 6.44
CA LYS A 298 -0.08 30.66 5.34
C LYS A 298 -0.83 31.89 4.82
N PHE A 299 -2.15 31.84 4.78
CA PHE A 299 -2.98 32.97 4.37
C PHE A 299 -2.95 34.09 5.42
N LEU A 300 -3.05 33.74 6.70
CA LEU A 300 -2.99 34.70 7.81
C LEU A 300 -1.59 35.33 7.98
N GLU A 301 -0.55 34.65 7.51
CA GLU A 301 0.84 35.13 7.44
C GLU A 301 1.13 36.11 6.28
N GLY A 302 0.20 36.29 5.34
CA GLY A 302 0.42 37.13 4.15
C GLY A 302 0.65 38.64 4.41
N PRO A 303 1.01 39.39 3.35
CA PRO A 303 2.38 39.89 3.09
C PRO A 303 2.96 40.83 4.17
N PRO A 304 4.30 41.00 4.23
CA PRO A 304 5.01 41.85 5.20
C PRO A 304 4.57 43.32 5.03
N GLY A 305 3.55 43.72 5.79
CA GLY A 305 2.91 45.02 5.69
C GLY A 305 1.68 45.15 6.60
N ALA A 306 0.97 44.05 6.85
CA ALA A 306 -0.14 44.02 7.81
C ALA A 306 0.32 44.37 9.24
N ASP A 307 1.53 43.98 9.63
CA ASP A 307 2.14 44.36 10.91
C ASP A 307 2.55 45.84 10.95
N SER A 308 2.99 46.42 9.83
CA SER A 308 3.30 47.86 9.76
C SER A 308 2.03 48.73 9.85
N GLN A 309 0.92 48.32 9.22
CA GLN A 309 -0.38 48.99 9.36
C GLN A 309 -0.97 48.83 10.76
N LYS A 310 -0.78 47.67 11.39
CA LYS A 310 -1.18 47.40 12.78
C LYS A 310 -0.40 48.28 13.77
N GLU A 311 0.91 48.46 13.56
CA GLU A 311 1.74 49.34 14.38
C GLU A 311 1.42 50.83 14.14
N GLN A 312 1.20 51.24 12.88
CA GLN A 312 0.80 52.62 12.54
C GLN A 312 -0.57 53.00 13.09
N ASN A 313 -1.58 52.12 12.96
CA ASN A 313 -2.91 52.38 13.51
C ASN A 313 -2.91 52.43 15.04
N LYS A 314 -2.13 51.57 15.70
CA LYS A 314 -1.96 51.60 17.15
C LYS A 314 -1.27 52.88 17.64
N GLN A 315 -0.27 53.38 16.90
CA GLN A 315 0.37 54.66 17.19
C GLN A 315 -0.57 55.85 16.97
N LEU A 316 -1.38 55.82 15.91
CA LEU A 316 -2.35 56.87 15.59
C LEU A 316 -3.47 56.94 16.65
N GLU A 317 -4.00 55.80 17.09
CA GLU A 317 -4.98 55.74 18.17
C GLU A 317 -4.41 56.26 19.51
N ALA A 318 -3.16 55.93 19.82
CA ALA A 318 -2.48 56.46 21.01
C ALA A 318 -2.29 57.98 20.94
N GLN A 319 -1.95 58.52 19.77
CA GLN A 319 -1.80 59.96 19.55
C GLN A 319 -3.13 60.71 19.67
N LEU A 320 -4.20 60.18 19.06
CA LEU A 320 -5.54 60.78 19.16
C LEU A 320 -6.05 60.78 20.60
N ALA A 321 -5.86 59.68 21.35
CA ALA A 321 -6.23 59.58 22.75
C ALA A 321 -5.44 60.56 23.65
N ASP A 322 -4.15 60.79 23.36
CA ASP A 322 -3.34 61.76 24.10
C ASP A 322 -3.73 63.21 23.77
N GLN A 323 -4.03 63.47 22.49
CA GLN A 323 -4.52 64.77 22.02
C GLN A 323 -5.87 65.13 22.65
N GLU A 324 -6.78 64.16 22.77
CA GLU A 324 -8.08 64.33 23.42
C GLU A 324 -7.94 64.57 24.93
N ARG A 325 -7.04 63.85 25.62
CA ARG A 325 -6.71 64.12 27.03
C ARG A 325 -6.12 65.51 27.24
N SER A 326 -5.21 65.94 26.35
CA SER A 326 -4.60 67.27 26.40
C SER A 326 -5.63 68.37 26.17
N TYR A 327 -6.52 68.18 25.18
CA TYR A 327 -7.62 69.10 24.90
C TYR A 327 -8.59 69.21 26.09
N GLN A 328 -8.99 68.09 26.69
CA GLN A 328 -9.83 68.09 27.91
C GLN A 328 -9.14 68.79 29.08
N LYS A 329 -7.83 68.61 29.25
CA LYS A 329 -7.07 69.29 30.31
C LYS A 329 -6.98 70.79 30.08
N SER A 330 -6.85 71.22 28.82
CA SER A 330 -6.86 72.63 28.44
C SER A 330 -8.22 73.29 28.64
N LEU A 331 -9.31 72.59 28.34
CA LEU A 331 -10.68 73.03 28.63
C LEU A 331 -10.89 73.24 30.13
N ARG A 332 -10.49 72.27 30.97
CA ARG A 332 -10.59 72.40 32.43
C ARG A 332 -9.78 73.59 32.97
N MET A 333 -8.55 73.79 32.49
CA MET A 333 -7.76 74.97 32.89
C MET A 333 -8.41 76.29 32.47
N MET A 334 -9.08 76.33 31.31
CA MET A 334 -9.77 77.54 30.84
C MET A 334 -11.03 77.82 31.66
N GLU A 335 -11.77 76.78 32.05
CA GLU A 335 -12.91 76.88 32.98
C GLU A 335 -12.46 77.40 34.36
N ASP A 336 -11.41 76.82 34.93
CA ASP A 336 -10.86 77.25 36.22
C ASP A 336 -10.38 78.71 36.18
N LYS A 337 -9.75 79.12 35.08
CA LYS A 337 -9.27 80.51 34.90
C LYS A 337 -10.43 81.50 34.78
N MET A 338 -11.47 81.17 34.02
CA MET A 338 -12.69 81.98 33.93
C MET A 338 -13.38 82.14 35.30
N GLN A 339 -13.46 81.05 36.07
CA GLN A 339 -14.04 81.10 37.41
C GLN A 339 -13.22 82.00 38.35
N ALA A 340 -11.88 81.92 38.30
CA ALA A 340 -11.00 82.77 39.09
C ALA A 340 -11.10 84.27 38.69
N GLU A 341 -11.22 84.58 37.40
CA GLU A 341 -11.42 85.95 36.91
C GLU A 341 -12.80 86.50 37.30
N ALA A 342 -13.86 85.69 37.24
CA ALA A 342 -15.19 86.08 37.68
C ALA A 342 -15.25 86.39 39.19
N LEU A 343 -14.55 85.59 40.02
CA LEU A 343 -14.42 85.83 41.46
C LEU A 343 -13.68 87.16 41.74
N LYS A 344 -12.58 87.44 41.04
CA LYS A 344 -11.86 88.71 41.17
C LYS A 344 -12.72 89.90 40.78
N ALA A 345 -13.47 89.80 39.68
CA ALA A 345 -14.37 90.86 39.24
C ALA A 345 -15.50 91.11 40.27
N GLN A 346 -16.04 90.05 40.89
CA GLN A 346 -17.01 90.20 41.98
C GLN A 346 -16.42 90.90 43.21
N GLU A 347 -15.19 90.55 43.60
CA GLU A 347 -14.50 91.21 44.72
C GLU A 347 -14.24 92.70 44.44
N GLU A 348 -13.84 93.06 43.22
CA GLU A 348 -13.63 94.44 42.81
C GLU A 348 -14.94 95.25 42.81
N ILE A 349 -16.03 94.67 42.31
CA ILE A 349 -17.36 95.28 42.37
C ILE A 349 -17.78 95.52 43.83
N LYS A 350 -17.54 94.54 44.72
CA LYS A 350 -17.88 94.63 46.13
C LYS A 350 -17.09 95.73 46.85
N ARG A 351 -15.77 95.82 46.60
CA ARG A 351 -14.92 96.89 47.13
C ARG A 351 -15.33 98.27 46.62
N ALA A 352 -15.67 98.39 45.33
CA ALA A 352 -16.15 99.65 44.75
C ALA A 352 -17.50 100.08 45.36
N MET A 353 -18.38 99.13 45.65
CA MET A 353 -19.66 99.38 46.30
C MET A 353 -19.50 99.80 47.77
N GLU A 354 -18.58 99.16 48.51
CA GLU A 354 -18.23 99.53 49.90
C GLU A 354 -17.61 100.94 49.96
N ALA A 355 -16.71 101.29 49.03
CA ALA A 355 -16.13 102.63 48.95
C ALA A 355 -17.19 103.70 48.67
N LYS A 356 -18.15 103.42 47.76
CA LYS A 356 -19.29 104.33 47.52
C LYS A 356 -20.19 104.48 48.74
N MET A 357 -20.42 103.42 49.49
CA MET A 357 -21.24 103.45 50.71
C MET A 357 -20.56 104.29 51.80
N GLN A 358 -19.24 104.17 51.97
CA GLN A 358 -18.46 104.99 52.91
C GLN A 358 -18.43 106.48 52.50
N GLU A 359 -18.32 106.78 51.20
CA GLU A 359 -18.44 108.14 50.68
C GLU A 359 -19.82 108.74 50.99
N GLN A 360 -20.88 107.95 50.80
CA GLN A 360 -22.27 108.35 51.08
C GLN A 360 -22.49 108.59 52.58
N GLU A 361 -21.93 107.77 53.47
CA GLU A 361 -21.94 108.02 54.91
C GLU A 361 -21.15 109.27 55.32
N ARG A 362 -20.04 109.57 54.63
CA ARG A 362 -19.26 110.80 54.86
C ARG A 362 -20.05 112.05 54.49
N LEU A 363 -20.77 112.01 53.37
CA LEU A 363 -21.61 113.12 52.90
C LEU A 363 -22.80 113.35 53.86
N LEU A 364 -23.44 112.27 54.33
CA LEU A 364 -24.51 112.33 55.34
C LEU A 364 -24.03 112.92 56.69
N LYS A 365 -22.78 112.65 57.10
CA LYS A 365 -22.17 113.25 58.31
C LYS A 365 -21.77 114.72 58.13
N GLN A 366 -21.63 115.20 56.90
CA GLN A 366 -21.28 116.58 56.57
C GLN A 366 -22.50 117.47 56.30
N GLY A 367 -23.73 116.93 56.42
CA GLY A 367 -24.97 117.70 56.34
C GLY A 367 -25.48 117.96 54.92
N PHE A 368 -25.10 117.12 53.95
CA PHE A 368 -25.66 117.11 52.59
C PHE A 368 -26.66 115.97 52.39
#